data_AF-A0A485MVR1-F1
#
_entry.id   AF-A0A485MVR1-F1
#
_cell.length_a   1.000
_cell.length_b   1.000
_cell.length_c   1.000
_cell.angle_alpha   90.00
_cell.angle_beta   90.00
_cell.angle_gamma   90.00
#
_symmetry.space_group_name_H-M   'P 1'
#
loop_
_entity.id
_entity.type
_entity.pdbx_description
1 polymer ?
#
loop_
_entity_poly.entity_id
_entity_poly.type
_entity_poly.pdbx_seq_one_letter_code
_entity_poly.pdbx_strand_id
1 'polypeptide(L)' 'MLFLVPWTGVFFEIGSTTTTLTIRRATPEDSGKYEVYVENSLGMDQSFARVDVA' A
#
# COMPACT_ATOMS: atom_id res chain seq x y z
N MET A 1 -3.12 10.21 -8.05
CA MET A 1 -3.44 11.07 -6.90
C MET A 1 -2.52 10.65 -5.75
N LEU A 2 -1.84 11.57 -5.07
CA LEU A 2 -0.98 11.26 -3.93
C LEU A 2 -1.77 11.47 -2.64
N PHE A 3 -2.03 10.40 -1.89
CA PHE A 3 -2.64 10.50 -0.56
C PHE A 3 -1.52 10.54 0.48
N LEU A 4 -1.38 11.70 1.12
CA LEU A 4 -0.41 11.92 2.19
C LEU A 4 -1.12 11.77 3.53
N VAL A 5 -0.59 10.92 4.41
CA VAL A 5 -0.88 10.96 5.84
C VAL A 5 0.39 11.48 6.53
N PRO A 6 0.57 12.82 6.62
CA PRO A 6 1.89 13.41 6.85
C PRO A 6 2.51 13.01 8.20
N TRP A 7 1.68 12.65 9.16
CA TRP A 7 2.09 12.29 10.52
C TRP A 7 2.53 10.83 10.67
N THR A 8 2.22 9.95 9.71
CA THR A 8 2.48 8.51 9.84
C THR A 8 3.68 8.03 9.05
N GLY A 9 4.24 8.84 8.15
CA GLY A 9 5.32 8.39 7.26
C GLY A 9 4.86 7.36 6.22
N VAL A 10 3.54 7.21 6.02
CA VAL A 10 2.92 6.32 5.03
C VAL A 10 2.43 7.15 3.84
N PHE A 11 2.78 6.71 2.62
CA PHE A 11 2.51 7.40 1.37
C PHE A 11 1.92 6.45 0.34
N PHE A 12 0.88 6.89 -0.38
CA PHE A 12 0.27 6.12 -1.47
C PHE A 12 0.34 6.88 -2.78
N GLU A 13 0.98 6.27 -3.77
CA GLU A 13 1.02 6.75 -5.15
C GLU A 13 0.16 5.85 -6.02
N ILE A 14 -1.00 6.37 -6.44
CA ILE A 14 -1.94 5.62 -7.30
C ILE A 14 -1.85 6.20 -8.71
N GLY A 15 -1.31 5.39 -9.63
CA GLY A 15 -1.30 5.60 -11.07
C GLY A 15 -2.38 4.76 -11.78
N SER A 16 -2.42 4.83 -13.11
CA SER A 16 -3.44 4.13 -13.91
C SER A 16 -3.25 2.61 -13.97
N THR A 17 -2.00 2.14 -13.90
CA THR A 17 -1.65 0.71 -14.00
C THR A 17 -0.79 0.23 -12.84
N THR A 18 -0.40 1.12 -11.95
CA THR A 18 0.56 0.84 -10.88
C THR A 18 0.19 1.64 -9.65
N THR A 19 0.22 0.97 -8.50
CA THR A 19 0.03 1.58 -7.19
C THR A 19 1.22 1.25 -6.31
N THR A 20 1.76 2.24 -5.61
CA THR A 20 2.90 2.09 -4.71
C THR A 20 2.53 2.56 -3.32
N LEU A 21 2.77 1.71 -2.32
CA LEU A 21 2.72 2.03 -0.89
C LEU A 21 4.14 2.18 -0.37
N THR A 22 4.46 3.35 0.19
CA THR A 22 5.76 3.62 0.83
C THR A 22 5.56 3.86 2.32
N ILE A 23 6.31 3.12 3.15
CA ILE A 23 6.40 3.35 4.60
C ILE A 23 7.82 3.81 4.91
N ARG A 24 7.98 5.06 5.35
CA ARG A 24 9.28 5.64 5.67
C ARG A 24 9.63 5.38 7.14
N ARG A 25 10.85 4.91 7.39
CA ARG A 25 11.35 4.52 8.72
C ARG A 25 10.48 3.41 9.32
N ALA A 26 10.25 2.36 8.53
CA ALA A 26 9.47 1.20 8.97
C ALA A 26 10.08 0.58 10.24
N THR A 27 9.22 0.20 11.17
CA THR A 27 9.59 -0.48 12.41
C THR A 27 9.07 -1.93 12.39
N PRO A 28 9.49 -2.81 13.32
CA PRO A 28 8.99 -4.18 13.36
C PRO A 28 7.46 -4.29 13.46
N GLU A 29 6.79 -3.30 14.05
CA GLU A 29 5.33 -3.20 14.14
C GLU A 29 4.63 -3.03 12.78
N ASP A 30 5.36 -2.57 11.75
CA ASP A 30 4.85 -2.48 10.38
C ASP A 30 4.90 -3.84 9.65
N SER A 31 5.44 -4.89 10.28
CA SER A 31 5.44 -6.23 9.69
C SER A 31 4.02 -6.79 9.60
N GLY A 32 3.68 -7.45 8.50
CA GLY A 32 2.36 -8.01 8.34
C GLY A 32 1.99 -8.35 6.90
N LYS A 33 0.71 -8.68 6.72
CA LYS A 33 0.11 -8.90 5.41
C LYS A 33 -0.41 -7.56 4.89
N TYR A 34 0.03 -7.20 3.70
CA TYR A 34 -0.44 -6.06 2.93
C TYR A 34 -1.31 -6.56 1.79
N GLU A 35 -2.50 -5.97 1.62
CA GLU A 35 -3.45 -6.33 0.57
C GLU A 35 -3.71 -5.13 -0.33
N VAL A 36 -3.80 -5.38 -1.63
CA VAL A 36 -4.19 -4.41 -2.64
C VAL A 36 -5.42 -4.91 -3.37
N TYR A 37 -6.35 -3.99 -3.58
CA TYR A 37 -7.63 -4.23 -4.23
C TYR A 37 -7.75 -3.30 -5.43
N VAL A 38 -8.16 -3.83 -6.58
CA VAL A 38 -8.41 -3.06 -7.80
C VAL A 38 -9.83 -3.35 -8.25
N GLU A 39 -10.63 -2.30 -8.45
CA GLU A 39 -12.03 -2.41 -8.82
C GLU A 39 -12.32 -1.52 -10.04
N ASN A 40 -13.17 -2.01 -10.93
CA ASN A 40 -13.80 -1.23 -11.98
C ASN A 40 -15.26 -1.69 -12.18
N SER A 41 -15.96 -1.13 -13.16
CA SER A 41 -17.37 -1.46 -13.42
C SER A 41 -17.63 -2.91 -13.85
N LEU A 42 -16.60 -3.68 -14.20
CA LEU A 42 -16.72 -5.09 -14.62
C LEU A 42 -16.45 -6.05 -13.47
N GLY A 43 -15.76 -5.62 -12.41
CA GLY A 43 -15.43 -6.46 -11.27
C GLY A 43 -14.25 -5.97 -10.47
N MET A 44 -13.74 -6.87 -9.63
CA MET A 44 -12.69 -6.62 -8.65
C MET A 44 -11.65 -7.72 -8.70
N ASP A 45 -10.39 -7.34 -8.51
CA ASP A 45 -9.27 -8.25 -8.31
C ASP A 45 -8.48 -7.87 -7.05
N GLN A 46 -7.74 -8.82 -6.50
CA GLN A 46 -6.97 -8.65 -5.27
C GLN A 46 -5.61 -9.33 -5.35
N SER A 47 -4.63 -8.73 -4.66
CA SER A 47 -3.32 -9.34 -4.45
C SER A 47 -2.81 -9.02 -3.04
N PHE A 48 -1.89 -9.84 -2.53
CA PHE A 48 -1.31 -9.62 -1.21
C PHE A 48 0.18 -9.94 -1.18
N ALA A 49 0.89 -9.29 -0.25
CA ALA A 49 2.28 -9.57 0.06
C ALA A 49 2.48 -9.60 1.58
N ARG A 50 3.32 -10.51 2.06
CA ARG A 50 3.82 -10.45 3.44
C ARG A 50 5.11 -9.64 3.44
N VAL A 51 5.20 -8.69 4.36
CA VAL A 51 6.40 -7.89 4.61
C VAL A 51 6.86 -8.17 6.03
N ASP A 52 8.13 -8.50 6.20
CA ASP A 52 8.78 -8.68 7.49
C ASP A 52 9.90 -7.64 7.61
N VAL A 53 9.87 -6.85 8.69
CA VAL A 53 10.85 -5.80 9.00
C VAL A 53 11.67 -6.27 10.21
N ALA A 54 13.00 -6.31 10.06
CA ALA A 54 13.95 -6.76 11.07
C ALA A 54 14.75 -5.60 11.67
#